data_AF-A0A1Q2SMA4-F1
#
_entry.id   AF-A0A1Q2SMA4-F1
#
_cell.length_a   1.000
_cell.length_b   1.000
_cell.length_c   1.000
_cell.angle_alpha   90.00
_cell.angle_beta   90.00
_cell.angle_gamma   90.00
#
_symmetry.space_group_name_H-M   'P 1'
#
loop_
_entity.id
_entity.type
_entity.pdbx_description
1 polymer ?
#
loop_
_entity_poly.entity_id
_entity_poly.type
_entity_poly.pdbx_seq_one_letter_code
_entity_poly.pdbx_strand_id
1 'polypeptide(L)'
;MIKNPKLAKPIADASWGEFTRQLEYKAKWAGRVYIEIDRFLPSSKRCHCCGFVSESMLLDVCSWICLECERKHDRDVNAACNIKAAGLAVLAFGD
;
A
#
# COMPACT_ATOMS: atom_id res chain seq x y z
N MET A 1 -15.87 -7.14 5.65
CA MET A 1 -16.73 -7.75 4.61
C MET A 1 -16.88 -6.77 3.45
N ILE A 2 -16.82 -7.22 2.19
CA ILE A 2 -16.77 -6.36 1.01
C ILE A 2 -18.15 -5.70 0.81
N LYS A 3 -18.23 -4.37 1.03
CA LYS A 3 -19.52 -3.64 1.11
C LYS A 3 -19.97 -3.00 -0.21
N ASN A 4 -19.05 -2.78 -1.16
CA ASN A 4 -19.37 -2.12 -2.42
C ASN A 4 -19.80 -3.16 -3.47
N PRO A 5 -21.09 -3.23 -3.85
CA PRO A 5 -21.57 -4.25 -4.78
C PRO A 5 -20.94 -4.15 -6.18
N LYS A 6 -20.51 -2.94 -6.61
CA LYS A 6 -19.84 -2.74 -7.90
C LYS A 6 -18.41 -3.29 -7.92
N LEU A 7 -17.74 -3.31 -6.78
CA LEU A 7 -16.36 -3.75 -6.64
C LEU A 7 -16.24 -5.13 -5.98
N ALA A 8 -17.34 -5.70 -5.47
CA ALA A 8 -17.32 -6.92 -4.69
C ALA A 8 -16.74 -8.11 -5.47
N LYS A 9 -17.21 -8.31 -6.70
CA LYS A 9 -16.74 -9.39 -7.56
C LYS A 9 -15.25 -9.22 -7.93
N PRO A 10 -14.79 -8.07 -8.50
CA PRO A 10 -13.37 -7.88 -8.79
C PRO A 10 -12.43 -8.07 -7.59
N ILE A 11 -12.84 -7.61 -6.40
CA ILE A 11 -12.05 -7.78 -5.17
C ILE A 11 -11.99 -9.26 -4.76
N ALA A 12 -13.10 -9.99 -4.87
CA ALA A 12 -13.14 -11.41 -4.57
C ALA A 12 -12.29 -12.22 -5.56
N ASP A 13 -12.41 -11.94 -6.86
CA ASP A 13 -11.66 -12.61 -7.91
C ASP A 13 -10.13 -12.42 -7.74
N ALA A 14 -9.71 -11.24 -7.26
CA ALA A 14 -8.29 -10.96 -6.96
C ALA A 14 -7.73 -11.76 -5.77
N SER A 15 -8.58 -12.32 -4.90
CA SER A 15 -8.18 -13.23 -3.81
C SER A 15 -7.04 -12.72 -2.91
N TRP A 16 -7.06 -11.43 -2.54
CA TRP A 16 -5.98 -10.77 -1.78
C TRP A 16 -5.54 -11.51 -0.51
N GLY A 17 -6.48 -12.13 0.22
CA GLY A 17 -6.16 -12.90 1.43
C GLY A 17 -5.38 -14.19 1.13
N GLU A 18 -5.65 -14.84 0.00
CA GLU A 18 -4.86 -16.00 -0.43
C GLU A 18 -3.47 -15.55 -0.91
N PHE A 19 -3.39 -14.41 -1.59
CA PHE A 19 -2.12 -13.84 -2.01
C PHE A 19 -1.19 -13.55 -0.82
N THR A 20 -1.69 -12.89 0.24
CA THR A 20 -0.90 -12.63 1.46
C THR A 20 -0.53 -13.92 2.18
N ARG A 21 -1.45 -14.89 2.30
CA ARG A 21 -1.17 -16.20 2.88
C ARG A 21 -0.03 -16.93 2.16
N GLN A 22 -0.02 -16.90 0.82
CA GLN A 22 1.04 -17.50 0.02
C GLN A 22 2.37 -16.77 0.22
N LEU A 23 2.37 -15.44 0.29
CA LEU A 23 3.58 -14.66 0.56
C LEU A 23 4.18 -14.99 1.91
N GLU A 24 3.37 -15.04 2.98
CA GLU A 24 3.83 -15.41 4.32
C GLU A 24 4.43 -16.83 4.31
N TYR A 25 3.71 -17.80 3.76
CA TYR A 25 4.18 -19.18 3.64
C TYR A 25 5.50 -19.26 2.88
N LYS A 26 5.61 -18.64 1.70
CA LYS A 26 6.83 -18.70 0.88
C LYS A 26 7.98 -17.94 1.51
N ALA A 27 7.72 -16.81 2.17
CA ALA A 27 8.74 -16.07 2.90
C ALA A 27 9.33 -16.93 4.03
N LYS A 28 8.47 -17.56 4.83
CA LYS A 28 8.90 -18.49 5.89
C LYS A 28 9.70 -19.65 5.33
N TRP A 29 9.25 -20.25 4.23
CA TRP A 29 9.97 -21.35 3.57
C TRP A 29 11.37 -20.92 3.09
N ALA A 30 11.50 -19.70 2.58
CA ALA A 30 12.76 -19.15 2.10
C ALA A 30 13.62 -18.47 3.18
N GLY A 31 13.24 -18.54 4.47
CA GLY A 31 13.94 -17.85 5.55
C GLY A 31 13.93 -16.32 5.43
N ARG A 32 12.86 -15.75 4.86
CA ARG A 32 12.64 -14.31 4.70
C ARG A 32 11.62 -13.81 5.71
N VAL A 33 11.69 -12.51 6.02
CA VAL A 33 10.73 -11.84 6.89
C VAL A 33 9.56 -11.34 6.05
N TYR A 34 8.34 -11.65 6.49
CA TYR A 34 7.09 -11.07 5.99
C TYR A 34 6.51 -10.19 7.08
N ILE A 35 6.08 -8.99 6.71
CA ILE A 35 5.56 -7.97 7.64
C ILE A 35 4.29 -7.41 7.03
N GLU A 36 3.22 -7.41 7.82
CA GLU A 36 2.00 -6.69 7.49
C GLU A 36 2.07 -5.28 8.05
N ILE A 37 1.54 -4.32 7.30
CA ILE A 37 1.45 -2.91 7.72
C ILE A 37 -0.02 -2.55 7.90
N ASP A 38 -0.29 -1.43 8.58
CA ASP A 38 -1.65 -0.95 8.76
C ASP A 38 -2.41 -0.84 7.44
N ARG A 39 -3.61 -1.43 7.42
CA ARG A 39 -4.48 -1.50 6.25
C ARG A 39 -4.92 -0.12 5.75
N PHE A 40 -5.01 0.86 6.64
CA PHE A 40 -5.50 2.20 6.34
C PHE A 40 -4.38 3.22 6.13
N LEU A 41 -3.12 2.78 6.11
CA LEU A 41 -2.00 3.61 5.70
C LEU A 41 -2.29 4.23 4.33
N PRO A 42 -2.24 5.56 4.18
CA PRO A 42 -2.56 6.24 2.92
C PRO A 42 -1.40 6.13 1.91
N SER A 43 -0.94 4.93 1.61
CA SER A 43 0.28 4.67 0.84
C SER A 43 0.29 5.34 -0.54
N SER A 44 -0.83 5.34 -1.27
CA SER A 44 -0.95 5.98 -2.57
C SER A 44 -1.14 7.49 -2.51
N LYS A 45 -1.75 8.02 -1.44
CA LYS A 45 -2.09 9.44 -1.27
C LYS A 45 -1.03 10.26 -0.54
N ARG A 46 -0.15 9.59 0.22
CA ARG A 46 0.95 10.21 0.95
C ARG A 46 2.12 10.42 0.01
N CYS A 47 2.65 11.63 -0.08
CA CYS A 47 3.92 11.89 -0.76
C CYS A 47 5.04 11.18 0.01
N HIS A 48 5.75 10.25 -0.63
CA HIS A 48 6.88 9.58 0.02
C HIS A 48 8.08 10.51 0.28
N CYS A 49 8.10 11.72 -0.32
CA CYS A 49 9.19 12.67 -0.16
C CYS A 49 8.99 13.66 0.99
N CYS A 50 7.80 14.25 1.13
CA CYS A 50 7.53 15.26 2.17
C CYS A 50 6.48 14.82 3.20
N GLY A 51 5.76 13.73 2.96
CA GLY A 51 4.72 13.23 3.87
C GLY A 51 3.33 13.87 3.70
N PHE A 52 3.16 14.86 2.82
CA PHE A 52 1.85 15.42 2.47
C PHE A 52 0.84 14.33 2.12
N VAL A 53 -0.36 14.37 2.67
CA VAL A 53 -1.43 13.41 2.35
C VAL A 53 -2.52 14.14 1.58
N SER A 54 -2.71 13.76 0.32
CA SER A 54 -3.81 14.29 -0.48
C SER A 54 -5.16 13.91 0.13
N GLU A 55 -6.09 14.87 0.24
CA GLU A 55 -7.45 14.64 0.75
C GLU A 55 -8.20 13.60 -0.10
N SER A 56 -8.09 13.73 -1.42
CA SER A 56 -8.76 12.85 -2.38
C SER A 56 -7.78 12.29 -3.41
N MET A 57 -8.09 11.09 -3.89
CA MET A 57 -7.37 10.42 -4.95
C MET A 57 -8.32 9.45 -5.64
N LEU A 58 -8.73 9.79 -6.86
CA LEU A 58 -9.66 8.99 -7.66
C LEU A 58 -8.99 7.71 -8.12
N LEU A 59 -9.75 6.64 -8.37
CA LEU A 59 -9.18 5.32 -8.70
C LEU A 59 -8.39 5.31 -10.02
N ASP A 60 -8.70 6.20 -10.96
CA ASP A 60 -8.14 6.30 -12.31
C ASP A 60 -6.85 7.16 -12.43
N VAL A 61 -6.46 7.87 -11.37
CA VAL A 61 -5.30 8.79 -11.43
C VAL A 61 -3.95 8.07 -11.30
N CYS A 62 -3.33 7.67 -12.41
CA CYS A 62 -2.03 6.97 -12.38
C CYS A 62 -0.83 7.84 -11.97
N SER A 63 -0.90 9.17 -12.17
CA SER A 63 0.18 10.09 -11.78
C SER A 63 -0.39 11.39 -11.20
N TRP A 64 0.35 11.99 -10.26
CA TRP A 64 -0.08 13.21 -9.57
C TRP A 64 1.13 14.06 -9.16
N ILE A 65 0.91 15.35 -8.90
CA ILE A 65 1.92 16.28 -8.41
C ILE A 65 1.62 16.59 -6.95
N CYS A 66 2.63 16.47 -6.08
CA CYS A 66 2.49 16.83 -4.68
C CYS A 66 2.26 18.35 -4.53
N LEU A 67 1.24 18.74 -3.77
CA LEU A 67 0.90 20.15 -3.55
C LEU A 67 1.87 20.89 -2.61
N GLU A 68 2.69 20.16 -1.85
CA GLU A 68 3.68 20.77 -0.93
C GLU A 68 5.10 20.81 -1.49
N CYS A 69 5.56 19.73 -2.12
CA CYS A 69 6.95 19.64 -2.62
C CYS A 69 7.06 19.59 -4.14
N GLU A 70 5.94 19.75 -4.86
CA GLU A 70 5.83 19.84 -6.32
C GLU A 70 6.39 18.63 -7.08
N ARG A 71 6.73 17.54 -6.38
CA ARG A 71 7.23 16.34 -7.02
C ARG A 71 6.12 15.61 -7.77
N LYS A 72 6.42 15.23 -9.01
CA LYS A 72 5.59 14.32 -9.79
C LYS A 72 5.78 12.88 -9.29
N HIS A 73 4.68 12.21 -9.05
CA HIS A 73 4.62 10.82 -8.62
C HIS A 73 3.92 9.96 -9.67
N ASP A 74 4.51 8.80 -9.94
CA ASP A 74 3.73 7.62 -10.31
C ASP A 74 3.10 7.05 -9.04
N ARG A 75 1.80 6.74 -9.09
CA ARG A 75 1.03 6.32 -7.91
C ARG A 75 1.60 5.05 -7.29
N ASP A 76 1.91 4.06 -8.09
CA ASP A 76 2.28 2.72 -7.62
C ASP A 76 3.71 2.73 -7.07
N VAL A 77 4.62 3.44 -7.74
CA VAL A 77 5.98 3.67 -7.23
C VAL A 77 5.94 4.42 -5.90
N ASN A 78 5.13 5.48 -5.81
CA ASN A 78 4.98 6.23 -4.56
C ASN A 78 4.40 5.36 -3.43
N ALA A 79 3.38 4.56 -3.73
CA ALA A 79 2.82 3.61 -2.78
C ALA A 79 3.85 2.60 -2.29
N ALA A 80 4.65 2.02 -3.20
CA ALA A 80 5.71 1.09 -2.84
C ALA A 80 6.76 1.72 -1.91
N CYS A 81 7.16 2.97 -2.15
CA CYS A 81 8.07 3.70 -1.26
C CYS A 81 7.49 3.86 0.15
N ASN A 82 6.21 4.25 0.26
CA ASN A 82 5.54 4.40 1.55
C ASN A 82 5.36 3.06 2.28
N ILE A 83 4.98 2.00 1.57
CA ILE A 83 4.81 0.65 2.12
C ILE A 83 6.16 0.15 2.68
N LYS A 84 7.25 0.35 1.94
CA LYS A 84 8.60 0.00 2.40
C LYS A 84 8.98 0.75 3.68
N ALA A 85 8.73 2.07 3.73
CA ALA A 85 9.03 2.87 4.91
C ALA A 85 8.23 2.41 6.14
N ALA A 86 6.93 2.13 5.97
CA ALA A 86 6.09 1.60 7.05
C ALA A 86 6.55 0.22 7.53
N GLY A 87 6.86 -0.71 6.61
CA GLY A 87 7.35 -2.04 6.97
C GLY A 87 8.68 -2.01 7.71
N LEU A 88 9.60 -1.10 7.35
CA LEU A 88 10.84 -0.89 8.09
C LEU A 88 10.61 -0.30 9.49
N ALA A 89 9.61 0.57 9.66
CA ALA A 89 9.25 1.10 10.96
C ALA A 89 8.69 0.01 11.89
N VAL A 90 7.75 -0.81 11.39
CA VAL A 90 7.21 -1.97 12.14
C VAL A 90 8.32 -2.93 12.53
N LEU A 91 9.26 -3.22 11.62
CA LEU A 91 10.39 -4.10 11.90
C LEU A 91 11.30 -3.58 13.02
N ALA A 92 11.49 -2.25 13.10
CA ALA A 92 12.41 -1.63 14.05
C ALA A 92 11.80 -1.44 15.44
N PHE A 93 10.49 -1.15 15.53
CA PHE A 93 9.86 -0.71 16.77
C PHE A 93 8.80 -1.66 17.32
N GLY A 94 8.38 -2.68 16.56
CA GLY A 94 7.19 -3.47 16.90
C GLY A 94 5.90 -2.66 16.71
N ASP A 95 4.75 -3.32 16.86
CA ASP A 95 3.41 -2.71 16.71
C ASP A 95 3.03 -1.76 17.85
#